data_AF-A0A382XWN4-F1
#
_entry.id   AF-A0A382XWN4-F1
#
_cell.length_a   1.000
_cell.length_b   1.000
_cell.length_c   1.000
_cell.angle_alpha   90.00
_cell.angle_beta   90.00
_cell.angle_gamma   90.00
#
_symmetry.space_group_name_H-M   'P 1'
#
loop_
_entity.id
_entity.type
_entity.pdbx_description
1 polymer ?
#
loop_
_entity_poly.entity_id
_entity_poly.type
_entity_poly.pdbx_seq_one_letter_code
_entity_poly.pdbx_strand_id
1 'polypeptide(L)'
;MKRMILFALFLNAALLGVIALQLVALAGGDEGPVASVNGDTNGDGTRDVSDAIHLLSWLFTGGVEPVPVACAQDAPALTPEQAEILSYMSLVTLPVDDIGN
;
A
#
# COMPACT_ATOMS: atom_id res chain seq x y z
N MET A 1 18.04 -28.49 41.12
CA MET A 1 17.54 -27.10 41.07
C MET A 1 18.16 -26.27 39.93
N LYS A 2 19.50 -26.11 39.83
CA LYS A 2 20.16 -25.35 38.73
C LYS A 2 19.79 -25.81 37.31
N ARG A 3 19.71 -27.13 37.06
CA ARG A 3 19.35 -27.70 35.75
C ARG A 3 17.90 -27.38 35.33
N MET A 4 16.99 -27.29 36.29
CA MET A 4 15.58 -26.92 36.03
C MET A 4 15.44 -25.43 35.71
N ILE A 5 16.21 -24.58 36.40
CA ILE A 5 16.24 -23.12 36.15
C ILE A 5 16.79 -22.83 34.74
N LEU A 6 17.86 -23.53 34.33
CA LEU A 6 18.40 -23.43 32.97
C LEU A 6 17.39 -23.84 31.90
N PHE A 7 16.63 -24.91 32.13
CA PHE A 7 15.60 -25.35 31.20
C PHE A 7 14.46 -24.33 31.08
N ALA A 8 14.00 -23.78 32.21
CA ALA A 8 12.98 -22.72 32.21
C ALA A 8 13.47 -21.44 31.51
N LEU A 9 14.74 -21.07 31.70
CA LEU A 9 15.32 -19.90 31.04
C LEU A 9 15.49 -20.12 29.54
N PHE A 10 15.92 -21.30 29.13
CA PHE A 10 16.00 -21.69 27.71
C PHE A 10 14.61 -21.67 27.04
N LEU A 11 13.59 -22.21 27.71
CA LEU A 11 12.23 -22.20 27.19
C LEU A 11 11.66 -20.78 27.06
N ASN A 12 11.90 -19.91 28.06
CA ASN A 12 11.52 -18.50 27.98
C ASN A 12 12.25 -17.77 26.85
N ALA A 13 13.56 -17.99 26.69
CA ALA A 13 14.34 -17.38 25.61
C ALA A 13 13.89 -17.86 24.22
N ALA A 14 13.59 -19.16 24.07
CA ALA A 14 13.08 -19.72 22.84
C ALA A 14 11.69 -19.15 22.49
N LEU A 15 10.79 -19.06 23.48
CA LEU A 15 9.47 -18.45 23.30
C LEU A 15 9.58 -16.99 22.85
N LEU A 16 10.46 -16.21 23.50
CA LEU A 16 10.71 -14.82 23.14
C LEU A 16 11.27 -14.69 21.72
N GLY A 17 12.18 -15.59 21.33
CA GLY A 17 12.74 -15.64 19.98
C GLY A 17 11.70 -15.96 18.90
N VAL A 18 10.79 -16.90 19.18
CA VAL A 18 9.68 -17.23 18.26
C VAL A 18 8.72 -16.05 18.12
N ILE A 19 8.37 -15.37 19.23
CA ILE A 19 7.52 -14.17 19.19
C ILE A 19 8.20 -13.05 18.40
N ALA A 20 9.49 -12.81 18.61
CA ALA A 20 10.24 -11.80 17.85
C ALA A 20 10.26 -12.10 16.34
N LEU A 21 10.40 -13.38 15.95
CA LEU A 21 10.38 -13.80 14.56
C LEU A 21 9.00 -13.62 13.91
N GLN A 22 7.92 -13.90 14.65
CA GLN A 22 6.56 -13.68 14.19
C GLN A 22 6.22 -12.19 14.03
N LEU A 23 6.74 -11.32 14.91
CA LEU A 23 6.56 -9.87 14.80
C LEU A 23 7.31 -9.28 13.59
N VAL A 24 8.51 -9.80 13.28
CA VAL A 24 9.24 -9.42 12.05
C VAL A 24 8.47 -9.83 10.80
N ALA A 25 7.82 -11.01 10.80
CA ALA A 25 7.01 -11.46 9.67
C ALA A 25 5.74 -10.61 9.46
N LEU A 26 5.15 -10.05 10.52
CA LEU A 26 4.01 -9.12 10.40
C LEU A 26 4.43 -7.70 9.94
N ALA A 27 5.68 -7.31 10.20
CA ALA A 27 6.25 -6.05 9.73
C ALA A 27 6.79 -6.12 8.29
N GLY A 28 6.90 -7.34 7.73
CA GLY A 28 7.21 -7.57 6.33
C GLY A 28 6.00 -7.29 5.46
N GLY A 29 5.75 -6.03 5.16
CA GLY A 29 4.98 -5.64 3.98
C GLY A 29 5.75 -6.12 2.75
N ASP A 30 5.48 -7.34 2.32
CA ASP A 30 6.08 -7.99 1.13
C ASP A 30 5.34 -7.58 -0.15
N GLU A 31 4.47 -6.58 -0.05
CA GLU A 31 4.00 -5.81 -1.19
C GLU A 31 5.12 -4.82 -1.49
N GLY A 32 5.78 -4.93 -2.65
CA GLY A 32 6.74 -3.91 -3.10
C GLY A 32 6.15 -2.50 -3.02
N PRO A 33 6.96 -1.42 -3.10
CA PRO A 33 6.45 -0.06 -2.88
C PRO A 33 5.17 0.18 -3.70
N VAL A 34 4.10 0.57 -3.02
CA VAL A 34 2.77 0.85 -3.57
C VAL A 34 2.44 2.29 -3.24
N ALA A 35 1.85 3.04 -4.18
CA ALA A 35 1.45 4.41 -3.91
C ALA A 35 0.46 4.44 -2.75
N SER A 36 0.77 5.19 -1.70
CA SER A 36 -0.10 5.34 -0.52
C SER A 36 -1.34 6.20 -0.81
N VAL A 37 -1.25 7.06 -1.82
CA VAL A 37 -2.28 8.01 -2.23
C VAL A 37 -2.14 8.31 -3.73
N ASN A 38 -3.22 8.76 -4.36
CA ASN A 38 -3.16 9.28 -5.73
C ASN A 38 -2.08 10.38 -5.85
N GLY A 39 -1.11 10.12 -6.73
CA GLY A 39 0.00 11.01 -7.05
C GLY A 39 1.33 10.67 -6.40
N ASP A 40 1.41 9.68 -5.50
CA ASP A 40 2.64 9.14 -4.90
C ASP A 40 3.29 8.13 -5.87
N THR A 41 3.90 8.62 -6.94
CA THR A 41 4.38 7.78 -8.06
C THR A 41 5.69 7.08 -7.73
N ASN A 42 6.43 7.57 -6.74
CA ASN A 42 7.67 6.97 -6.28
C ASN A 42 7.47 6.01 -5.09
N GLY A 43 6.28 5.99 -4.47
CA GLY A 43 5.91 5.08 -3.38
C GLY A 43 6.57 5.38 -2.05
N ASP A 44 7.04 6.61 -1.83
CA ASP A 44 7.73 7.01 -0.59
C ASP A 44 6.77 7.47 0.52
N GLY A 45 5.47 7.59 0.21
CA GLY A 45 4.44 8.01 1.15
C GLY A 45 4.26 9.52 1.27
N THR A 46 5.03 10.31 0.51
CA THR A 46 5.03 11.77 0.53
C THR A 46 4.65 12.28 -0.86
N ARG A 47 3.60 13.10 -0.94
CA ARG A 47 3.21 13.70 -2.23
C ARG A 47 3.91 15.04 -2.45
N ASP A 48 4.98 15.04 -3.23
CA ASP A 48 5.79 16.23 -3.50
C ASP A 48 6.32 16.31 -4.96
N VAL A 49 7.30 17.19 -5.21
CA VAL A 49 7.84 17.39 -6.57
C VAL A 49 8.62 16.18 -7.09
N SER A 50 9.13 15.33 -6.20
CA SER A 50 9.88 14.14 -6.57
C SER A 50 9.00 13.13 -7.31
N ASP A 51 7.69 13.08 -7.03
CA ASP A 51 6.71 12.27 -7.78
C ASP A 51 6.63 12.67 -9.25
N ALA A 52 6.56 13.97 -9.52
CA ALA A 52 6.49 14.48 -10.87
C ALA A 52 7.81 14.20 -11.62
N ILE A 53 8.95 14.37 -10.95
CA ILE A 53 10.27 14.07 -11.53
C ILE A 53 10.39 12.57 -11.83
N HIS A 54 9.96 11.72 -10.91
CA HIS A 54 9.98 10.27 -11.07
C HIS A 54 9.15 9.83 -12.29
N LEU A 55 7.93 10.35 -12.41
CA LEU A 55 7.05 10.07 -13.54
C LEU A 55 7.65 10.54 -14.88
N LEU A 56 8.21 11.74 -14.92
CA LEU A 56 8.86 12.25 -16.13
C LEU A 56 10.11 11.45 -16.51
N SER A 57 10.87 10.98 -15.51
CA SER A 57 12.03 10.13 -15.74
C SER A 57 11.64 8.80 -16.38
N TRP A 58 10.58 8.16 -15.91
CA TRP A 58 10.02 6.97 -16.58
C TRP A 58 9.61 7.26 -18.03
N LEU A 59 8.80 8.30 -18.24
CA LEU A 59 8.24 8.63 -19.55
C LEU A 59 9.29 8.99 -20.61
N PHE A 60 10.32 9.74 -20.22
CA PHE A 60 11.21 10.39 -21.18
C PHE A 60 12.66 9.93 -21.12
N THR A 61 13.08 9.30 -20.02
CA THR A 61 14.49 8.89 -19.82
C THR A 61 14.68 7.39 -19.63
N GLY A 62 13.59 6.61 -19.65
CA GLY A 62 13.66 5.16 -19.38
C GLY A 62 13.93 4.84 -17.91
N GLY A 63 13.47 5.70 -17.01
CA GLY A 63 13.51 5.48 -15.56
C GLY A 63 12.64 4.31 -15.11
N VAL A 64 12.64 4.04 -13.80
CA VAL A 64 11.82 2.97 -13.18
C VAL A 64 10.34 3.29 -13.35
N GLU A 65 9.53 2.28 -13.63
CA GLU A 65 8.07 2.43 -13.74
C GLU A 65 7.45 2.88 -12.40
N PRO A 66 6.49 3.84 -12.42
CA PRO A 66 5.79 4.25 -11.22
C PRO A 66 5.19 3.08 -10.45
N VAL A 67 5.18 3.22 -9.12
CA VAL A 67 4.59 2.21 -8.26
C VAL A 67 3.10 2.02 -8.56
N PRO A 68 2.56 0.79 -8.43
CA PRO A 68 1.13 0.57 -8.60
C PRO A 68 0.34 1.44 -7.62
N VAL A 69 -0.78 1.99 -8.07
CA VAL A 69 -1.67 2.73 -7.18
C VAL A 69 -2.31 1.73 -6.23
N ALA A 70 -2.16 1.91 -4.92
CA ALA A 70 -3.10 1.31 -3.99
C ALA A 70 -4.42 2.00 -4.26
N CYS A 71 -5.27 1.42 -5.12
CA CYS A 71 -6.69 1.71 -5.07
C CYS A 71 -7.05 1.61 -3.59
N ALA A 72 -7.77 2.58 -3.03
CA ALA A 72 -8.19 2.51 -1.63
C ALA A 72 -8.94 1.19 -1.41
N GLN A 73 -8.22 0.15 -0.99
CA GLN A 73 -8.74 -1.21 -0.86
C GLN A 73 -9.57 -1.36 0.41
N ASP A 74 -9.81 -0.25 1.12
CA ASP A 74 -10.61 -0.21 2.33
C ASP A 74 -11.85 0.69 2.18
N ALA A 75 -12.31 0.96 0.95
CA ALA A 75 -13.71 1.35 0.82
C ALA A 75 -14.54 0.12 1.25
N PRO A 76 -15.34 0.19 2.33
CA PRO A 76 -16.20 -0.94 2.70
C PRO A 76 -17.02 -1.31 1.49
N ALA A 77 -17.15 -2.62 1.21
CA ALA A 77 -17.95 -3.12 0.10
C ALA A 77 -19.30 -2.39 0.11
N LEU A 78 -19.56 -1.63 -0.96
CA LEU A 78 -20.78 -0.86 -1.10
C LEU A 78 -21.96 -1.82 -0.91
N THR A 79 -22.95 -1.42 -0.12
CA THR A 79 -24.20 -2.18 -0.07
C THR A 79 -24.82 -2.20 -1.47
N PRO A 80 -25.65 -3.21 -1.81
CA PRO A 80 -26.34 -3.24 -3.09
C PRO A 80 -27.12 -1.94 -3.40
N GLU A 81 -27.68 -1.33 -2.36
CA GLU A 81 -28.37 -0.03 -2.44
C GLU A 81 -27.41 1.12 -2.77
N GLN A 82 -26.23 1.16 -2.14
CA GLN A 82 -25.21 2.16 -2.45
C GLN A 82 -24.66 2.02 -3.88
N ALA A 83 -24.50 0.78 -4.36
CA ALA A 83 -24.07 0.49 -5.73
C ALA A 83 -25.14 0.92 -6.76
N GLU A 84 -26.42 0.69 -6.46
CA GLU A 84 -27.54 1.13 -7.29
C GLU A 84 -27.62 2.66 -7.35
N ILE A 85 -27.50 3.36 -6.21
CA ILE A 85 -27.48 4.83 -6.15
C ILE A 85 -26.31 5.42 -6.95
N LEU A 86 -25.12 4.81 -6.87
CA LEU A 86 -23.95 5.23 -7.66
C LEU A 86 -24.14 5.01 -9.17
N SER A 87 -24.86 3.97 -9.57
CA SER A 87 -25.21 3.75 -10.99
C SER A 87 -26.08 4.89 -11.55
N TYR A 88 -26.94 5.48 -10.74
CA TYR A 88 -27.77 6.64 -11.10
C TYR A 88 -26.99 7.97 -11.07
N MET A 89 -25.89 8.06 -10.33
CA MET A 89 -25.03 9.25 -10.25
C MET A 89 -24.03 9.38 -11.43
N SER A 90 -23.84 8.32 -12.23
CA SER A 90 -22.94 8.29 -13.40
C SER A 90 -23.43 9.11 -14.61
N LEU A 91 -24.60 9.76 -14.55
CA LEU A 91 -25.16 10.52 -15.69
C LEU A 91 -24.51 11.89 -15.97
N VAL A 92 -23.41 12.24 -15.28
CA VAL A 92 -22.58 13.41 -15.62
C VAL A 92 -21.18 12.97 -16.04
N THR A 93 -21.10 12.01 -16.97
CA THR A 93 -19.96 12.00 -17.89
C THR A 93 -20.25 13.10 -18.91
N LEU A 94 -19.80 14.32 -18.62
CA LEU A 94 -19.62 15.29 -19.71
C LEU A 94 -18.69 14.61 -20.71
N PRO A 95 -19.05 14.53 -22.01
CA PRO A 95 -18.06 14.17 -23.00
C PRO A 95 -16.92 15.17 -22.83
N VAL A 96 -15.74 14.69 -22.42
CA VAL A 96 -14.51 15.44 -22.61
C VAL A 96 -14.36 15.50 -24.11
N ASP A 97 -14.80 16.61 -24.69
CA ASP A 97 -14.54 16.91 -26.06
C ASP A 97 -13.03 17.06 -26.21
N ASP A 98 -12.47 16.28 -27.14
CA ASP A 98 -11.03 16.20 -27.44
C ASP A 98 -10.54 17.47 -28.17
N ILE A 99 -11.07 18.63 -27.77
CA ILE A 99 -10.80 19.98 -28.28
C ILE A 99 -10.56 20.86 -27.06
N GLY A 100 -9.38 20.69 -26.45
CA GLY A 100 -8.95 21.46 -25.30
C GLY A 100 -9.07 22.97 -25.50
N ASN A 101 -10.13 23.56 -24.94
CA ASN A 101 -10.26 24.98 -24.68
C ASN A 101 -10.89 25.24 -23.31
#